data_AF-A0A6N8BCA0-F1
#
_entry.id   AF-A0A6N8BCA0-F1
#
_cell.length_a   1.000
_cell.length_b   1.000
_cell.length_c   1.000
_cell.angle_alpha   90.00
_cell.angle_beta   90.00
_cell.angle_gamma   90.00
#
_symmetry.space_group_name_H-M   'P 1'
#
loop_
_entity.id
_entity.type
_entity.pdbx_description
1 polymer ?
#
loop_
_entity_poly.entity_id
_entity_poly.type
_entity_poly.pdbx_seq_one_letter_code
_entity_poly.pdbx_strand_id
1 'polypeptide(L)'
;MPNINSLLVHSIMACRKGRYLPVPLAEQDGNVSCRKLTESFINNSLSSADQEVYKTIIHLIGLGTNLRRQTLFIDSREAFRTASKYLHKNAKSDLLQVLGTARIAQAESELDFQLKNYRLAQDNILKSLQNYRLLEQEHTLSFLHINRLQQVLLWLRTCMETGAEEQAVHLAQQAITYLCGYGEQLSIGKGWSSSLVQAIPEPSRYALIAQFASEVGCMLSRQAYRQTDELFAQFSAWEYFDGHGHLQEIYAWGRLKKAYLKQDFQSFLTYCIPLLESGRKETLLWDTTVLDLCRCCKTLRPRQTVDFLEDVSKNTSQMWDIPPGGYSLPTEIYYKRIFVIKEHSFPAFVLPNELRCLLENVADGPVNKTKSPGRISRRFHAYNVGLPRSGCSSIMALFGNYKSIAEYKERESVELITAWKDGWINEETLRSYIRYRHEIGQLEMDTASFNHFYLRILIEEYPQAKFIFTVRDCYTWVNSFLKMISRWKKHFLDIGQDMPDWMLNYGRILFGEYDWQWFNSYEALQEHLDPLVEMFIKSWAVYNLRVLDILPPERSIIISTSEISCSQAKLAGFVGVTVDSITENHHINIAPDKIDLLKDYGREKFDAICFKYGQQVMERIEIHNREG
;
A
#
# COMPACT_ATOMS: atom_id res chain seq x y z
N MET A 1 -25.39 -26.08 -30.98
CA MET A 1 -24.75 -25.52 -29.77
C MET A 1 -23.38 -26.15 -29.62
N PRO A 2 -22.35 -25.41 -29.16
CA PRO A 2 -21.03 -25.99 -28.92
C PRO A 2 -21.15 -27.12 -27.89
N ASN A 3 -20.38 -28.20 -28.05
CA ASN A 3 -20.35 -29.26 -27.05
C ASN A 3 -19.62 -28.78 -25.78
N ILE A 4 -19.87 -29.46 -24.65
CA ILE A 4 -19.32 -29.07 -23.34
C ILE A 4 -17.78 -29.02 -23.32
N ASN A 5 -17.10 -29.85 -24.10
CA ASN A 5 -15.64 -29.86 -24.19
C ASN A 5 -15.10 -28.59 -24.86
N SER A 6 -15.74 -28.16 -25.96
CA SER A 6 -15.39 -26.92 -26.66
C SER A 6 -15.62 -25.71 -25.76
N LEU A 7 -16.74 -25.68 -25.03
CA LEU A 7 -17.00 -24.62 -24.05
C LEU A 7 -15.95 -24.58 -22.95
N LEU A 8 -15.57 -25.74 -22.40
CA LEU A 8 -14.55 -25.83 -21.35
C LEU A 8 -13.20 -25.29 -21.81
N VAL A 9 -12.77 -25.66 -23.02
CA VAL A 9 -11.53 -25.15 -23.63
C VAL A 9 -11.60 -23.63 -23.82
N HIS A 10 -12.72 -23.11 -24.34
CA HIS A 10 -12.89 -21.67 -24.52
C HIS A 10 -12.91 -20.91 -23.19
N SER A 11 -13.51 -21.44 -22.12
CA SER A 11 -13.48 -20.82 -20.79
C SER A 11 -12.06 -20.77 -20.21
N ILE A 12 -11.25 -21.82 -20.39
CA ILE A 12 -9.84 -21.84 -19.98
C ILE A 12 -9.02 -20.80 -20.76
N MET A 13 -9.24 -20.71 -22.08
CA MET A 13 -8.58 -19.70 -22.92
C MET A 13 -8.99 -18.27 -22.52
N ALA A 14 -10.28 -18.06 -22.22
CA ALA A 14 -10.80 -16.80 -21.73
C ALA A 14 -10.15 -16.38 -20.41
N CYS A 15 -10.00 -17.32 -19.46
CA CYS A 15 -9.30 -17.10 -18.20
C CYS A 15 -7.86 -16.61 -18.43
N ARG A 16 -7.13 -17.28 -19.33
CA ARG A 16 -5.73 -16.93 -19.66
C ARG A 16 -5.65 -15.56 -20.30
N LYS A 17 -6.53 -15.24 -21.25
CA LYS A 17 -6.59 -13.94 -21.94
C LYS A 17 -6.91 -12.81 -20.96
N GLY A 18 -7.97 -12.94 -20.17
CA GLY A 18 -8.42 -11.91 -19.24
C GLY A 18 -7.43 -11.61 -18.12
N ARG A 19 -6.63 -12.59 -17.69
CA ARG A 19 -5.58 -12.43 -16.68
C ARG A 19 -4.56 -11.34 -17.06
N TYR A 20 -4.30 -11.16 -18.34
CA TYR A 20 -3.32 -10.21 -18.87
C TYR A 20 -3.93 -8.88 -19.32
N LEU A 21 -5.21 -8.64 -19.08
CA LEU A 21 -5.82 -7.35 -19.35
C LEU A 21 -5.57 -6.37 -18.20
N PRO A 22 -5.35 -5.08 -18.48
CA PRO A 22 -5.30 -4.06 -17.44
C PRO A 22 -6.65 -3.97 -16.74
N VAL A 23 -6.63 -3.82 -15.42
CA VAL A 23 -7.84 -3.51 -14.66
C VAL A 23 -8.22 -2.07 -15.00
N PRO A 24 -9.38 -1.82 -15.63
CA PRO A 24 -9.81 -0.45 -15.88
C PRO A 24 -10.05 0.22 -14.53
N LEU A 25 -9.28 1.26 -14.23
CA LEU A 25 -9.58 2.14 -13.11
C LEU A 25 -10.70 3.07 -13.57
N ALA A 26 -11.76 3.20 -12.78
CA ALA A 26 -12.75 4.25 -13.01
C ALA A 26 -12.00 5.60 -13.08
N GLU A 27 -12.16 6.32 -14.19
CA GLU A 27 -11.54 7.63 -14.38
C GLU A 27 -11.90 8.53 -13.18
N GLN A 28 -10.87 9.07 -12.53
CA GLN A 28 -11.03 9.92 -11.34
C GLN A 28 -11.39 11.37 -11.69
N ASP A 29 -11.78 11.65 -12.92
CA ASP A 29 -11.98 13.01 -13.39
C ASP A 29 -13.05 13.73 -12.54
N GLY A 30 -12.58 14.74 -11.79
CA GLY A 30 -13.42 15.68 -11.05
C GLY A 30 -13.98 15.22 -9.70
N ASN A 31 -13.70 14.00 -9.22
CA ASN A 31 -14.30 13.53 -7.97
C ASN A 31 -13.54 14.04 -6.72
N VAL A 32 -14.22 14.88 -5.92
CA VAL A 32 -13.73 15.29 -4.60
C VAL A 32 -13.70 14.07 -3.69
N SER A 33 -12.51 13.67 -3.23
CA SER A 33 -12.39 12.54 -2.30
C SER A 33 -13.10 12.85 -0.98
N CYS A 34 -13.63 11.81 -0.31
CA CYS A 34 -14.18 11.98 1.05
C CYS A 34 -13.17 12.61 2.01
N ARG A 35 -11.87 12.37 1.80
CA ARG A 35 -10.78 13.04 2.52
C ARG A 35 -10.81 14.55 2.28
N LYS A 36 -10.81 15.02 1.02
CA LYS A 36 -10.89 16.46 0.70
C LYS A 36 -12.18 17.11 1.23
N LEU A 37 -13.32 16.42 1.15
CA LEU A 37 -14.58 16.90 1.74
C LEU A 37 -14.48 17.01 3.27
N THR A 38 -13.88 16.00 3.92
CA THR A 38 -13.64 16.03 5.37
C THR A 38 -12.71 17.18 5.73
N GLU A 39 -11.58 17.33 5.06
CA GLU A 39 -10.60 18.40 5.32
C GLU A 39 -11.22 19.78 5.11
N SER A 40 -11.96 19.98 4.01
CA SER A 40 -12.67 21.23 3.74
C SER A 40 -13.69 21.54 4.84
N PHE A 41 -14.49 20.56 5.25
CA PHE A 41 -15.42 20.73 6.37
C PHE A 41 -14.69 21.05 7.68
N ILE A 42 -13.62 20.34 8.00
CA ILE A 42 -12.85 20.56 9.23
C ILE A 42 -12.28 21.98 9.29
N ASN A 43 -11.73 22.46 8.17
CA ASN A 43 -11.17 23.81 8.07
C ASN A 43 -12.26 24.89 8.24
N ASN A 44 -13.49 24.61 7.79
CA ASN A 44 -14.60 25.55 7.83
C ASN A 44 -15.44 25.50 9.12
N SER A 45 -15.47 24.35 9.81
CA SER A 45 -16.43 24.09 10.90
C SER A 45 -15.77 23.92 12.27
N LEU A 46 -14.47 23.63 12.35
CA LEU A 46 -13.75 23.54 13.62
C LEU A 46 -12.94 24.80 13.90
N SER A 47 -12.79 25.13 15.18
CA SER A 47 -11.84 26.16 15.62
C SER A 47 -10.40 25.74 15.30
N SER A 48 -9.47 26.68 15.14
CA SER A 48 -8.06 26.35 14.87
C SER A 48 -7.45 25.40 15.91
N ALA A 49 -7.85 25.54 17.19
CA ALA A 49 -7.40 24.63 18.24
C ALA A 49 -7.91 23.18 18.01
N ASP A 50 -9.19 23.03 17.66
CA ASP A 50 -9.78 21.73 17.36
C ASP A 50 -9.24 21.13 16.04
N GLN A 51 -8.89 21.97 15.05
CA GLN A 51 -8.23 21.51 13.82
C GLN A 51 -6.87 20.88 14.12
N GLU A 52 -6.06 21.48 15.01
CA GLU A 52 -4.78 20.90 15.43
C GLU A 52 -4.96 19.59 16.21
N VAL A 53 -5.99 19.52 17.05
CA VAL A 53 -6.32 18.27 17.75
C VAL A 53 -6.73 17.18 16.76
N TYR A 54 -7.56 17.52 15.77
CA TYR A 54 -7.98 16.60 14.71
C TYR A 54 -6.78 16.09 13.90
N LYS A 55 -5.89 16.97 13.45
CA LYS A 55 -4.66 16.58 12.73
C LYS A 55 -3.81 15.60 13.53
N THR A 56 -3.63 15.86 14.82
CA THR A 56 -2.87 14.98 15.72
C THR A 56 -3.52 13.60 15.85
N ILE A 57 -4.85 13.54 15.99
CA ILE A 57 -5.58 12.26 16.07
C ILE A 57 -5.48 11.48 14.77
N ILE A 58 -5.67 12.13 13.61
CA ILE A 58 -5.54 11.48 12.31
C ILE A 58 -4.12 10.97 12.09
N HIS A 59 -3.10 11.71 12.51
CA HIS A 59 -1.71 11.23 12.50
C HIS A 59 -1.54 9.95 13.33
N LEU A 60 -2.04 9.94 14.57
CA LEU A 60 -1.94 8.77 15.45
C LEU A 60 -2.74 7.56 14.93
N ILE A 61 -3.91 7.79 14.31
CA ILE A 61 -4.67 6.73 13.64
C ILE A 61 -3.90 6.18 12.43
N GLY A 62 -3.27 7.06 11.64
CA GLY A 62 -2.42 6.68 10.51
C GLY A 62 -1.23 5.83 10.97
N LEU A 63 -0.54 6.26 12.03
CA LEU A 63 0.54 5.52 12.68
C LEU A 63 0.07 4.14 13.16
N GLY A 64 -1.03 4.08 13.93
CA GLY A 64 -1.58 2.82 14.41
C GLY A 64 -2.01 1.89 13.29
N THR A 65 -2.56 2.42 12.19
CA THR A 65 -2.90 1.66 10.99
C THR A 65 -1.67 1.12 10.28
N ASN A 66 -0.60 1.91 10.18
CA ASN A 66 0.66 1.48 9.60
C ASN A 66 1.28 0.34 10.42
N LEU A 67 1.40 0.51 11.75
CA LEU A 67 1.88 -0.52 12.67
C LEU A 67 1.08 -1.83 12.54
N ARG A 68 -0.26 -1.74 12.47
CA ARG A 68 -1.13 -2.90 12.23
C ARG A 68 -0.82 -3.63 10.92
N ARG A 69 -0.63 -2.89 9.82
CA ARG A 69 -0.28 -3.47 8.50
C ARG A 69 1.05 -4.23 8.54
N GLN A 70 1.90 -3.92 9.51
CA GLN A 70 3.18 -4.57 9.74
C GLN A 70 3.12 -5.62 10.85
N THR A 71 1.92 -6.06 11.26
CA THR A 71 1.70 -7.05 12.32
C THR A 71 2.20 -6.61 13.71
N LEU A 72 2.47 -5.32 13.93
CA LEU A 72 2.84 -4.73 15.22
C LEU A 72 1.59 -4.33 16.01
N PHE A 73 0.81 -5.34 16.41
CA PHE A 73 -0.54 -5.14 16.94
C PHE A 73 -0.59 -4.47 18.32
N ILE A 74 0.41 -4.70 19.16
CA ILE A 74 0.49 -4.09 20.50
C ILE A 74 0.73 -2.58 20.35
N ASP A 75 1.74 -2.19 19.58
CA ASP A 75 2.05 -0.78 19.33
C ASP A 75 0.92 -0.06 18.59
N SER A 76 0.27 -0.74 17.63
CA SER A 76 -0.92 -0.24 16.96
C SER A 76 -2.03 0.12 17.95
N ARG A 77 -2.31 -0.76 18.92
CA ARG A 77 -3.32 -0.53 19.97
C ARG A 77 -2.94 0.63 20.87
N GLU A 78 -1.66 0.77 21.21
CA GLU A 78 -1.20 1.88 22.05
C GLU A 78 -1.28 3.23 21.32
N ALA A 79 -1.03 3.27 20.00
CA ALA A 79 -1.26 4.46 19.19
C ALA A 79 -2.73 4.89 19.21
N PHE A 80 -3.68 3.95 19.08
CA PHE A 80 -5.11 4.26 19.16
C PHE A 80 -5.55 4.71 20.56
N ARG A 81 -5.02 4.10 21.62
CA ARG A 81 -5.25 4.56 23.01
C ARG A 81 -4.70 5.96 23.23
N THR A 82 -3.53 6.26 22.70
CA THR A 82 -2.94 7.61 22.75
C THR A 82 -3.82 8.61 22.01
N ALA A 83 -4.32 8.27 20.82
CA ALA A 83 -5.27 9.09 20.08
C ALA A 83 -6.55 9.36 20.89
N SER A 84 -7.12 8.34 21.53
CA SER A 84 -8.33 8.48 22.35
C SER A 84 -8.10 9.36 23.59
N LYS A 85 -6.97 9.18 24.30
CA LYS A 85 -6.59 10.03 25.44
C LYS A 85 -6.38 11.47 25.01
N TYR A 86 -5.69 11.68 23.88
CA TYR A 86 -5.42 13.01 23.35
C TYR A 86 -6.70 13.72 22.91
N LEU A 87 -7.62 13.02 22.24
CA LEU A 87 -8.94 13.54 21.86
C LEU A 87 -9.70 14.01 23.11
N HIS A 88 -9.88 13.12 24.09
CA HIS A 88 -10.69 13.43 25.28
C HIS A 88 -10.11 14.58 26.11
N LYS A 89 -8.78 14.72 26.14
CA LYS A 89 -8.11 15.79 26.90
C LYS A 89 -8.19 17.15 26.21
N ASN A 90 -8.14 17.19 24.87
CA ASN A 90 -7.88 18.44 24.14
C ASN A 90 -9.03 18.92 23.26
N ALA A 91 -9.99 18.06 22.89
CA ALA A 91 -11.14 18.48 22.09
C ALA A 91 -12.04 19.44 22.88
N LYS A 92 -12.40 20.56 22.26
CA LYS A 92 -13.27 21.58 22.88
C LYS A 92 -14.71 21.53 22.39
N SER A 93 -14.93 21.03 21.17
CA SER A 93 -16.26 20.89 20.59
C SER A 93 -16.77 19.46 20.62
N ASP A 94 -18.09 19.32 20.81
CA ASP A 94 -18.78 18.03 20.72
C ASP A 94 -18.62 17.41 19.32
N LEU A 95 -18.65 18.23 18.27
CA LEU A 95 -18.42 17.80 16.88
C LEU A 95 -17.08 17.08 16.73
N LEU A 96 -15.98 17.66 17.23
CA LEU A 96 -14.68 17.01 17.19
C LEU A 96 -14.65 15.73 18.04
N GLN A 97 -15.27 15.75 19.22
CA GLN A 97 -15.35 14.59 20.10
C GLN A 97 -16.05 13.40 19.41
N VAL A 98 -17.19 13.65 18.75
CA VAL A 98 -17.94 12.63 18.01
C VAL A 98 -17.16 12.16 16.78
N LEU A 99 -16.60 13.08 15.99
CA LEU A 99 -15.84 12.74 14.79
C LEU A 99 -14.57 11.94 15.10
N GLY A 100 -13.79 12.38 16.07
CA GLY A 100 -12.59 11.67 16.52
C GLY A 100 -12.94 10.29 17.07
N THR A 101 -14.01 10.18 17.86
CA THR A 101 -14.48 8.89 18.41
C THR A 101 -14.91 7.92 17.30
N ALA A 102 -15.63 8.40 16.28
CA ALA A 102 -16.05 7.59 15.14
C ALA A 102 -14.85 6.98 14.40
N ARG A 103 -13.83 7.81 14.13
CA ARG A 103 -12.60 7.43 13.41
C ARG A 103 -11.71 6.48 14.21
N ILE A 104 -11.53 6.73 15.50
CA ILE A 104 -10.76 5.83 16.39
C ILE A 104 -11.48 4.48 16.49
N ALA A 105 -12.79 4.46 16.72
CA ALA A 105 -13.56 3.22 16.81
C ALA A 105 -13.51 2.40 15.50
N GLN A 106 -13.54 3.07 14.34
CA GLN A 106 -13.31 2.42 13.04
C GLN A 106 -11.92 1.77 12.95
N ALA A 107 -10.87 2.46 13.40
CA ALA A 107 -9.51 1.92 13.35
C ALA A 107 -9.31 0.75 14.35
N GLU A 108 -9.93 0.85 15.53
CA GLU A 108 -9.93 -0.20 16.55
C GLU A 108 -10.70 -1.45 16.10
N SER A 109 -11.87 -1.30 15.47
CA SER A 109 -12.64 -2.45 14.96
C SER A 109 -11.85 -3.23 13.92
N GLU A 110 -11.16 -2.52 13.04
CA GLU A 110 -10.27 -3.06 12.03
C GLU A 110 -9.05 -3.80 12.60
N LEU A 111 -8.49 -3.32 13.72
CA LEU A 111 -7.42 -4.01 14.45
C LEU A 111 -7.94 -5.27 15.16
N ASP A 112 -9.07 -5.16 15.85
CA ASP A 112 -9.67 -6.29 16.57
C ASP A 112 -10.11 -7.40 15.60
N PHE A 113 -10.61 -7.05 14.42
CA PHE A 113 -10.91 -8.02 13.36
C PHE A 113 -9.66 -8.81 12.96
N GLN A 114 -8.54 -8.13 12.71
CA GLN A 114 -7.29 -8.79 12.30
C GLN A 114 -6.69 -9.67 13.41
N LEU A 115 -6.88 -9.29 14.68
CA LEU A 115 -6.52 -10.08 15.85
C LEU A 115 -7.50 -11.23 16.16
N LYS A 116 -8.55 -11.40 15.34
CA LYS A 116 -9.62 -12.37 15.54
C LYS A 116 -10.42 -12.17 16.83
N ASN A 117 -10.41 -10.95 17.37
CA ASN A 117 -11.23 -10.54 18.51
C ASN A 117 -12.61 -10.04 18.02
N TYR A 118 -13.35 -10.91 17.33
CA TYR A 118 -14.56 -10.56 16.58
C TYR A 118 -15.64 -9.86 17.41
N ARG A 119 -15.79 -10.22 18.68
CA ARG A 119 -16.72 -9.54 19.59
C ARG A 119 -16.34 -8.08 19.82
N LEU A 120 -15.07 -7.80 20.12
CA LEU A 120 -14.59 -6.42 20.29
C LEU A 120 -14.67 -5.64 18.97
N ALA A 121 -14.38 -6.30 17.85
CA ALA A 121 -14.55 -5.70 16.53
C ALA A 121 -16.01 -5.26 16.29
N GLN A 122 -16.99 -6.11 16.64
CA GLN A 122 -18.43 -5.79 16.56
C GLN A 122 -18.81 -4.64 17.49
N ASP A 123 -18.34 -4.63 18.73
CA ASP A 123 -18.60 -3.54 19.69
C ASP A 123 -18.06 -2.20 19.14
N ASN A 124 -16.85 -2.21 18.60
CA ASN A 124 -16.23 -1.02 17.99
C ASN A 124 -16.91 -0.59 16.67
N ILE A 125 -17.41 -1.53 15.85
CA ILE A 125 -18.25 -1.24 14.68
C ILE A 125 -19.52 -0.52 15.11
N LEU A 126 -20.25 -1.04 16.10
CA LEU A 126 -21.50 -0.43 16.57
C LEU A 126 -21.26 0.97 17.13
N LYS A 127 -20.17 1.15 17.89
CA LYS A 127 -19.74 2.46 18.38
C LYS A 127 -19.45 3.42 17.22
N SER A 128 -18.72 2.98 16.19
CA SER A 128 -18.42 3.80 15.01
C SER A 128 -19.70 4.16 14.24
N LEU A 129 -20.59 3.20 13.99
CA LEU A 129 -21.89 3.41 13.34
C LEU A 129 -22.77 4.43 14.09
N GLN A 130 -22.80 4.36 15.41
CA GLN A 130 -23.56 5.30 16.24
C GLN A 130 -23.02 6.73 16.11
N ASN A 131 -21.70 6.91 16.16
CA ASN A 131 -21.09 8.23 16.05
C ASN A 131 -21.23 8.80 14.63
N TYR A 132 -21.07 7.99 13.59
CA TYR A 132 -21.33 8.44 12.21
C TYR A 132 -22.78 8.88 12.00
N ARG A 133 -23.75 8.17 12.59
CA ARG A 133 -25.14 8.61 12.56
C ARG A 133 -25.34 10.00 13.19
N LEU A 134 -24.69 10.27 14.34
CA LEU A 134 -24.76 11.59 14.97
C LEU A 134 -24.16 12.67 14.06
N LEU A 135 -23.03 12.39 13.41
CA LEU A 135 -22.41 13.31 12.44
C LEU A 135 -23.33 13.60 11.25
N GLU A 136 -24.01 12.57 10.72
CA GLU A 136 -24.96 12.71 9.62
C GLU A 136 -26.19 13.54 10.02
N GLN A 137 -26.76 13.28 11.20
CA GLN A 137 -28.04 13.86 11.64
C GLN A 137 -27.90 15.24 12.29
N GLU A 138 -26.91 15.43 13.16
CA GLU A 138 -26.76 16.63 13.98
C GLU A 138 -25.78 17.63 13.37
N HIS A 139 -24.87 17.17 12.51
CA HIS A 139 -23.82 17.99 11.90
C HIS A 139 -23.87 18.04 10.38
N THR A 140 -24.90 17.48 9.75
CA THR A 140 -25.13 17.49 8.29
C THR A 140 -23.99 16.89 7.46
N LEU A 141 -23.21 15.98 8.06
CA LEU A 141 -22.05 15.34 7.43
C LEU A 141 -22.44 14.10 6.61
N SER A 142 -23.38 14.26 5.67
CA SER A 142 -23.90 13.16 4.86
C SER A 142 -22.84 12.47 4.00
N PHE A 143 -21.75 13.16 3.62
CA PHE A 143 -20.65 12.54 2.87
C PHE A 143 -19.86 11.50 3.69
N LEU A 144 -19.98 11.50 5.03
CA LEU A 144 -19.40 10.45 5.89
C LEU A 144 -20.19 9.14 5.86
N HIS A 145 -21.34 9.12 5.17
CA HIS A 145 -22.15 7.91 5.02
C HIS A 145 -21.41 6.76 4.35
N ILE A 146 -20.44 7.07 3.49
CA ILE A 146 -19.52 6.08 2.90
C ILE A 146 -18.73 5.34 4.00
N ASN A 147 -18.20 6.05 5.01
CA ASN A 147 -17.45 5.41 6.11
C ASN A 147 -18.37 4.52 6.96
N ARG A 148 -19.63 4.95 7.14
CA ARG A 148 -20.64 4.17 7.85
C ARG A 148 -20.93 2.84 7.13
N LEU A 149 -21.02 2.85 5.80
CA LEU A 149 -21.18 1.64 5.00
C LEU A 149 -19.92 0.75 4.97
N GLN A 150 -18.72 1.33 5.08
CA GLN A 150 -17.49 0.55 5.27
C GLN A 150 -17.49 -0.22 6.60
N GLN A 151 -18.09 0.32 7.67
CA GLN A 151 -18.27 -0.42 8.92
C GLN A 151 -19.25 -1.58 8.76
N VAL A 152 -20.29 -1.44 7.91
CA VAL A 152 -21.19 -2.56 7.56
C VAL A 152 -20.42 -3.65 6.81
N LEU A 153 -19.52 -3.30 5.88
CA LEU A 153 -18.63 -4.26 5.22
C LEU A 153 -17.73 -5.02 6.22
N LEU A 154 -17.18 -4.33 7.22
CA LEU A 154 -16.37 -5.00 8.24
C LEU A 154 -17.22 -5.91 9.14
N TRP A 155 -18.47 -5.54 9.43
CA TRP A 155 -19.41 -6.39 10.14
C TRP A 155 -19.70 -7.67 9.36
N LEU A 156 -19.95 -7.58 8.05
CA LEU A 156 -20.15 -8.73 7.18
C LEU A 156 -19.01 -9.74 7.29
N ARG A 157 -17.77 -9.24 7.19
CA ARG A 157 -16.57 -10.08 7.35
C ARG A 157 -16.51 -10.70 8.74
N THR A 158 -16.91 -9.96 9.77
CA THR A 158 -16.94 -10.50 11.13
C THR A 158 -17.96 -11.64 11.26
N CYS A 159 -19.15 -11.49 10.69
CA CYS A 159 -20.15 -12.57 10.61
C CYS A 159 -19.61 -13.79 9.86
N MET A 160 -18.87 -13.59 8.76
CA MET A 160 -18.26 -14.71 8.02
C MET A 160 -17.26 -15.49 8.88
N GLU A 161 -16.40 -14.79 9.62
CA GLU A 161 -15.40 -15.44 10.46
C GLU A 161 -15.98 -16.11 11.72
N THR A 162 -17.19 -15.73 12.13
CA THR A 162 -17.89 -16.34 13.29
C THR A 162 -18.92 -17.40 12.91
N GLY A 163 -19.02 -17.79 11.63
CA GLY A 163 -19.97 -18.81 11.16
C GLY A 163 -21.43 -18.33 11.09
N ALA A 164 -21.62 -17.01 10.92
CA ALA A 164 -22.92 -16.37 10.73
C ALA A 164 -23.11 -15.95 9.25
N GLU A 165 -22.80 -16.84 8.30
CA GLU A 165 -22.80 -16.52 6.87
C GLU A 165 -24.18 -16.13 6.33
N GLU A 166 -25.26 -16.74 6.85
CA GLU A 166 -26.62 -16.37 6.47
C GLU A 166 -26.91 -14.90 6.80
N GLN A 167 -26.54 -14.46 8.01
CA GLN A 167 -26.64 -13.07 8.42
C GLN A 167 -25.79 -12.15 7.53
N ALA A 168 -24.59 -12.60 7.14
CA ALA A 168 -23.73 -11.84 6.26
C ALA A 168 -24.35 -11.68 4.85
N VAL A 169 -24.83 -12.76 4.22
CA VAL A 169 -25.50 -12.69 2.92
C VAL A 169 -26.71 -11.76 2.98
N HIS A 170 -27.54 -11.91 4.00
CA HIS A 170 -28.74 -11.10 4.18
C HIS A 170 -28.40 -9.62 4.34
N LEU A 171 -27.39 -9.28 5.14
CA LEU A 171 -26.97 -7.89 5.33
C LEU A 171 -26.34 -7.31 4.05
N ALA A 172 -25.61 -8.11 3.26
CA ALA A 172 -25.07 -7.67 1.98
C ALA A 172 -26.18 -7.42 0.94
N GLN A 173 -27.20 -8.28 0.89
CA GLN A 173 -28.43 -8.06 0.11
C GLN A 173 -29.07 -6.73 0.50
N GLN A 174 -29.33 -6.50 1.80
CA GLN A 174 -29.92 -5.27 2.29
C GLN A 174 -29.09 -4.04 1.92
N ALA A 175 -27.75 -4.11 2.07
CA ALA A 175 -26.86 -3.01 1.74
C ALA A 175 -26.89 -2.64 0.26
N ILE A 176 -26.92 -3.63 -0.64
CA ILE A 176 -27.03 -3.37 -2.08
C ILE A 176 -28.41 -2.83 -2.44
N THR A 177 -29.50 -3.42 -1.92
CA THR A 177 -30.87 -2.92 -2.11
C THR A 177 -31.01 -1.48 -1.62
N TYR A 178 -30.42 -1.15 -0.47
CA TYR A 178 -30.35 0.21 0.08
C TYR A 178 -29.58 1.16 -0.83
N LEU A 179 -28.38 0.76 -1.30
CA LEU A 179 -27.56 1.57 -2.21
C LEU A 179 -28.20 1.77 -3.59
N CYS A 180 -29.08 0.87 -4.03
CA CYS A 180 -29.87 1.05 -5.25
C CYS A 180 -31.11 1.93 -5.03
N GLY A 181 -31.39 2.36 -3.80
CA GLY A 181 -32.57 3.16 -3.45
C GLY A 181 -33.88 2.36 -3.34
N TYR A 182 -33.81 1.03 -3.34
CA TYR A 182 -34.98 0.15 -3.21
C TYR A 182 -35.30 -0.22 -1.75
N GLY A 183 -34.40 0.08 -0.81
CA GLY A 183 -34.55 -0.21 0.61
C GLY A 183 -34.37 1.02 1.48
N GLU A 184 -34.99 1.03 2.66
CA GLU A 184 -34.95 2.18 3.57
C GLU A 184 -34.09 1.95 4.83
N GLN A 185 -33.86 0.70 5.24
CA GLN A 185 -33.14 0.37 6.47
C GLN A 185 -32.22 -0.84 6.29
N LEU A 186 -31.11 -0.84 7.04
CA LEU A 186 -30.25 -2.01 7.26
C LEU A 186 -30.53 -2.61 8.64
N SER A 187 -30.34 -3.93 8.80
CA SER A 187 -30.54 -4.63 10.08
C SER A 187 -29.52 -4.29 11.16
N ILE A 188 -28.49 -3.51 10.83
CA ILE A 188 -27.44 -3.06 11.75
C ILE A 188 -27.45 -1.55 11.91
N GLY A 189 -27.30 -1.06 13.13
CA GLY A 189 -27.36 0.38 13.41
C GLY A 189 -28.78 0.94 13.26
N LYS A 190 -28.92 2.28 13.27
CA LYS A 190 -30.22 2.97 13.18
C LYS A 190 -30.09 4.24 12.33
N GLY A 191 -31.19 4.75 11.78
CA GLY A 191 -31.16 6.03 11.06
C GLY A 191 -30.49 5.92 9.69
N TRP A 192 -30.86 4.88 8.94
CA TRP A 192 -30.62 4.81 7.50
C TRP A 192 -31.73 5.57 6.78
N SER A 193 -31.44 6.18 5.63
CA SER A 193 -32.44 6.82 4.78
C SER A 193 -32.00 6.85 3.31
N SER A 194 -32.96 6.88 2.39
CA SER A 194 -32.67 7.05 0.96
C SER A 194 -32.01 8.40 0.64
N SER A 195 -32.31 9.45 1.41
CA SER A 195 -31.67 10.77 1.26
C SER A 195 -30.16 10.74 1.50
N LEU A 196 -29.68 9.90 2.43
CA LEU A 196 -28.24 9.71 2.64
C LEU A 196 -27.56 8.99 1.46
N VAL A 197 -28.25 8.07 0.80
CA VAL A 197 -27.75 7.39 -0.41
C VAL A 197 -27.64 8.38 -1.58
N GLN A 198 -28.59 9.30 -1.71
CA GLN A 198 -28.55 10.36 -2.73
C GLN A 198 -27.39 11.33 -2.53
N ALA A 199 -26.89 11.48 -1.31
CA ALA A 199 -25.71 12.30 -1.00
C ALA A 199 -24.37 11.64 -1.35
N ILE A 200 -24.35 10.32 -1.63
CA ILE A 200 -23.15 9.61 -2.06
C ILE A 200 -22.91 9.90 -3.56
N PRO A 201 -21.73 10.39 -3.96
CA PRO A 201 -21.38 10.49 -5.37
C PRO A 201 -21.54 9.13 -6.07
N GLU A 202 -22.20 9.14 -7.22
CA GLU A 202 -22.57 7.91 -7.93
C GLU A 202 -21.39 6.92 -8.15
N PRO A 203 -20.18 7.36 -8.57
CA PRO A 203 -19.03 6.45 -8.67
C PRO A 203 -18.66 5.77 -7.34
N SER A 204 -18.71 6.52 -6.23
CA SER A 204 -18.46 5.97 -4.89
C SER A 204 -19.54 4.98 -4.47
N ARG A 205 -20.80 5.22 -4.86
CA ARG A 205 -21.92 4.31 -4.64
C ARG A 205 -21.72 3.00 -5.40
N TYR A 206 -21.31 3.05 -6.66
CA TYR A 206 -20.98 1.87 -7.47
C TYR A 206 -19.81 1.09 -6.87
N ALA A 207 -18.77 1.76 -6.40
CA ALA A 207 -17.64 1.12 -5.74
C ALA A 207 -18.06 0.38 -4.45
N LEU A 208 -18.97 0.96 -3.66
CA LEU A 208 -19.52 0.28 -2.47
C LEU A 208 -20.34 -0.96 -2.83
N ILE A 209 -21.22 -0.86 -3.83
CA ILE A 209 -22.00 -2.01 -4.33
C ILE A 209 -21.06 -3.12 -4.81
N ALA A 210 -20.03 -2.77 -5.59
CA ALA A 210 -19.00 -3.69 -6.06
C ALA A 210 -18.27 -4.40 -4.90
N GLN A 211 -17.97 -3.68 -3.82
CA GLN A 211 -17.37 -4.27 -2.61
C GLN A 211 -18.31 -5.26 -1.93
N PHE A 212 -19.58 -4.90 -1.69
CA PHE A 212 -20.56 -5.81 -1.10
C PHE A 212 -20.75 -7.09 -1.93
N ALA A 213 -20.86 -6.96 -3.26
CA ALA A 213 -20.95 -8.11 -4.16
C ALA A 213 -19.68 -8.98 -4.11
N SER A 214 -18.50 -8.36 -4.04
CA SER A 214 -17.21 -9.05 -3.92
C SER A 214 -17.11 -9.87 -2.63
N GLU A 215 -17.57 -9.32 -1.50
CA GLU A 215 -17.62 -10.05 -0.22
C GLU A 215 -18.53 -11.27 -0.31
N VAL A 216 -19.71 -11.13 -0.93
CA VAL A 216 -20.62 -12.27 -1.15
C VAL A 216 -19.95 -13.32 -2.05
N GLY A 217 -19.31 -12.92 -3.15
CA GLY A 217 -18.57 -13.84 -4.02
C GLY A 217 -17.48 -14.61 -3.27
N CYS A 218 -16.69 -13.92 -2.44
CA CYS A 218 -15.63 -14.52 -1.64
C CYS A 218 -16.20 -15.48 -0.57
N MET A 219 -17.28 -15.09 0.10
CA MET A 219 -17.98 -15.92 1.07
C MET A 219 -18.49 -17.21 0.44
N LEU A 220 -19.26 -17.11 -0.64
CA LEU A 220 -19.82 -18.26 -1.37
C LEU A 220 -18.72 -19.20 -1.88
N SER A 221 -17.56 -18.64 -2.21
CA SER A 221 -16.38 -19.39 -2.64
C SER A 221 -15.75 -20.23 -1.52
N ARG A 222 -15.92 -19.87 -0.25
CA ARG A 222 -15.40 -20.62 0.90
C ARG A 222 -16.28 -21.80 1.31
N GLN A 223 -17.55 -21.78 0.93
CA GLN A 223 -18.54 -22.75 1.42
C GLN A 223 -18.59 -24.02 0.58
N ALA A 224 -19.13 -25.08 1.20
CA ALA A 224 -19.48 -26.31 0.49
C ALA A 224 -20.67 -26.06 -0.45
N TYR A 225 -20.74 -26.83 -1.55
CA TYR A 225 -21.72 -26.61 -2.62
C TYR A 225 -23.17 -26.41 -2.15
N ARG A 226 -23.66 -27.28 -1.25
CA ARG A 226 -25.02 -27.21 -0.72
C ARG A 226 -25.26 -25.90 0.05
N GLN A 227 -24.33 -25.52 0.90
CA GLN A 227 -24.42 -24.28 1.66
C GLN A 227 -24.29 -23.06 0.74
N THR A 228 -23.46 -23.14 -0.31
CA THR A 228 -23.40 -22.11 -1.35
C THR A 228 -24.74 -21.92 -2.05
N ASP A 229 -25.46 -23.01 -2.37
CA ASP A 229 -26.79 -22.95 -2.99
C ASP A 229 -27.83 -22.31 -2.06
N GLU A 230 -27.89 -22.76 -0.80
CA GLU A 230 -28.78 -22.22 0.23
C GLU A 230 -28.53 -20.72 0.47
N LEU A 231 -27.26 -20.31 0.59
CA LEU A 231 -26.88 -18.91 0.78
C LEU A 231 -27.15 -18.06 -0.47
N PHE A 232 -26.81 -18.55 -1.67
CA PHE A 232 -27.03 -17.80 -2.91
C PHE A 232 -28.52 -17.60 -3.21
N ALA A 233 -29.39 -18.54 -2.83
CA ALA A 233 -30.84 -18.37 -2.95
C ALA A 233 -31.39 -17.18 -2.15
N GLN A 234 -30.69 -16.73 -1.11
CA GLN A 234 -31.05 -15.55 -0.32
C GLN A 234 -30.49 -14.24 -0.90
N PHE A 235 -29.59 -14.32 -1.88
CA PHE A 235 -28.94 -13.18 -2.51
C PHE A 235 -29.47 -12.94 -3.92
N SER A 236 -30.51 -12.11 -4.04
CA SER A 236 -31.14 -11.75 -5.33
C SER A 236 -30.74 -10.36 -5.85
N ALA A 237 -29.98 -9.57 -5.08
CA ALA A 237 -29.62 -8.19 -5.44
C ALA A 237 -28.82 -8.08 -6.74
N TRP A 238 -28.15 -9.15 -7.18
CA TRP A 238 -27.46 -9.18 -8.46
C TRP A 238 -28.41 -9.01 -9.66
N GLU A 239 -29.69 -9.33 -9.50
CA GLU A 239 -30.71 -9.18 -10.55
C GLU A 239 -31.01 -7.71 -10.86
N TYR A 240 -30.72 -6.77 -9.94
CA TYR A 240 -30.91 -5.33 -10.18
C TYR A 240 -29.98 -4.75 -11.24
N PHE A 241 -28.90 -5.44 -11.58
CA PHE A 241 -27.86 -4.95 -12.49
C PHE A 241 -28.02 -5.47 -13.93
N ASP A 242 -29.17 -6.02 -14.29
CA ASP A 242 -29.46 -6.40 -15.67
C ASP A 242 -29.49 -5.15 -16.56
N GLY A 243 -28.59 -5.09 -17.54
CA GLY A 243 -28.44 -3.94 -18.43
C GLY A 243 -27.72 -2.74 -17.80
N HIS A 244 -27.20 -2.85 -16.57
CA HIS A 244 -26.54 -1.74 -15.90
C HIS A 244 -25.13 -1.50 -16.48
N GLY A 245 -24.85 -0.32 -17.02
CA GLY A 245 -23.57 -0.02 -17.68
C GLY A 245 -22.31 -0.37 -16.86
N HIS A 246 -22.16 0.23 -15.67
CA HIS A 246 -20.96 0.04 -14.83
C HIS A 246 -20.93 -1.26 -14.01
N LEU A 247 -22.09 -1.77 -13.60
CA LEU A 247 -22.23 -2.90 -12.68
C LEU A 247 -22.71 -4.20 -13.34
N GLN A 248 -22.72 -4.26 -14.69
CA GLN A 248 -23.12 -5.45 -15.47
C GLN A 248 -22.37 -6.71 -15.04
N GLU A 249 -21.14 -6.58 -14.55
CA GLU A 249 -20.35 -7.72 -14.05
C GLU A 249 -21.07 -8.47 -12.92
N ILE A 250 -21.76 -7.75 -12.02
CA ILE A 250 -22.47 -8.36 -10.89
C ILE A 250 -23.62 -9.24 -11.40
N TYR A 251 -24.38 -8.74 -12.37
CA TYR A 251 -25.46 -9.52 -13.00
C TYR A 251 -24.93 -10.72 -13.78
N ALA A 252 -23.87 -10.53 -14.58
CA ALA A 252 -23.24 -11.60 -15.34
C ALA A 252 -22.71 -12.72 -14.42
N TRP A 253 -22.06 -12.34 -13.32
CA TRP A 253 -21.61 -13.27 -12.28
C TRP A 253 -22.80 -13.99 -11.64
N GLY A 254 -23.88 -13.28 -11.27
CA GLY A 254 -25.06 -13.89 -10.65
C GLY A 254 -25.72 -14.94 -11.54
N ARG A 255 -25.89 -14.66 -12.84
CA ARG A 255 -26.39 -15.64 -13.82
C ARG A 255 -25.51 -16.89 -13.92
N LEU A 256 -24.20 -16.67 -14.00
CA LEU A 256 -23.21 -17.74 -14.04
C LEU A 256 -23.26 -18.60 -12.77
N LYS A 257 -23.30 -17.96 -11.60
CA LYS A 257 -23.36 -18.65 -10.30
C LYS A 257 -24.64 -19.47 -10.16
N LYS A 258 -25.78 -18.92 -10.58
CA LYS A 258 -27.07 -19.63 -10.65
C LYS A 258 -27.00 -20.87 -11.54
N ALA A 259 -26.35 -20.78 -12.71
CA ALA A 259 -26.17 -21.93 -13.61
C ALA A 259 -25.26 -23.00 -13.00
N TYR A 260 -24.15 -22.61 -12.37
CA TYR A 260 -23.24 -23.51 -11.67
C TYR A 260 -23.92 -24.29 -10.53
N LEU A 261 -24.71 -23.60 -9.70
CA LEU A 261 -25.44 -24.18 -8.57
C LEU A 261 -26.63 -25.07 -9.00
N LYS A 262 -27.09 -24.94 -10.25
CA LYS A 262 -28.06 -25.85 -10.85
C LYS A 262 -27.42 -27.02 -11.61
N GLN A 263 -26.09 -27.12 -11.60
CA GLN A 263 -25.31 -28.08 -12.41
C GLN A 263 -25.57 -27.97 -13.92
N ASP A 264 -26.08 -26.81 -14.39
CA ASP A 264 -26.19 -26.51 -15.81
C ASP A 264 -24.82 -26.01 -16.31
N PHE A 265 -23.89 -26.95 -16.43
CA PHE A 265 -22.51 -26.65 -16.81
C PHE A 265 -22.40 -26.07 -18.22
N GLN A 266 -23.35 -26.37 -19.11
CA GLN A 266 -23.36 -25.79 -20.46
C GLN A 266 -23.66 -24.29 -20.40
N SER A 267 -24.70 -23.88 -19.68
CA SER A 267 -25.00 -22.46 -19.48
C SER A 267 -23.90 -21.76 -18.68
N PHE A 268 -23.39 -22.40 -17.61
CA PHE A 268 -22.27 -21.86 -16.83
C PHE A 268 -21.06 -21.53 -17.71
N LEU A 269 -20.56 -22.49 -18.49
CA LEU A 269 -19.39 -22.28 -19.34
C LEU A 269 -19.65 -21.23 -20.44
N THR A 270 -20.88 -21.20 -20.98
CA THR A 270 -21.30 -20.18 -21.96
C THR A 270 -21.23 -18.77 -21.38
N TYR A 271 -21.70 -18.58 -20.14
CA TYR A 271 -21.64 -17.27 -19.46
C TYR A 271 -20.24 -16.94 -18.93
N CYS A 272 -19.43 -17.96 -18.63
CA CYS A 272 -18.09 -17.82 -18.09
C CYS A 272 -17.11 -17.17 -19.09
N ILE A 273 -17.22 -17.52 -20.37
CA ILE A 273 -16.35 -17.01 -21.44
C ILE A 273 -16.32 -15.47 -21.48
N PRO A 274 -17.43 -14.74 -21.73
CA PRO A 274 -17.39 -13.28 -21.87
C PRO A 274 -16.96 -12.57 -20.58
N LEU A 275 -17.33 -13.10 -19.39
CA LEU A 275 -16.89 -12.53 -18.12
C LEU A 275 -15.38 -12.66 -17.95
N LEU A 276 -14.84 -13.87 -18.15
CA LEU A 276 -13.40 -14.10 -17.99
C LEU A 276 -12.58 -13.38 -19.06
N GLU A 277 -13.04 -13.34 -20.31
CA GLU A 277 -12.37 -12.62 -21.40
C GLU A 277 -12.28 -11.11 -21.15
N SER A 278 -13.23 -10.53 -20.41
CA SER A 278 -13.20 -9.10 -20.06
C SER A 278 -12.12 -8.72 -19.05
N GLY A 279 -11.46 -9.72 -18.45
CA GLY A 279 -10.42 -9.52 -17.46
C GLY A 279 -10.94 -9.08 -16.10
N ARG A 280 -10.02 -8.81 -15.18
CA ARG A 280 -10.34 -8.32 -13.84
C ARG A 280 -10.88 -6.90 -13.92
N LYS A 281 -11.90 -6.62 -13.11
CA LYS A 281 -12.50 -5.29 -12.95
C LYS A 281 -12.36 -4.81 -11.52
N GLU A 282 -13.21 -3.91 -11.07
CA GLU A 282 -13.19 -3.38 -9.70
C GLU A 282 -13.73 -4.36 -8.64
N THR A 283 -14.32 -5.48 -9.06
CA THR A 283 -14.82 -6.53 -8.16
C THR A 283 -13.86 -7.72 -8.07
N LEU A 284 -14.03 -8.54 -7.03
CA LEU A 284 -13.38 -9.86 -6.92
C LEU A 284 -14.18 -10.97 -7.63
N LEU A 285 -15.23 -10.63 -8.37
CA LEU A 285 -16.14 -11.62 -8.96
C LEU A 285 -15.46 -12.41 -10.09
N TRP A 286 -14.51 -11.80 -10.80
CA TRP A 286 -13.65 -12.51 -11.76
C TRP A 286 -12.88 -13.65 -11.08
N ASP A 287 -12.17 -13.39 -9.98
CA ASP A 287 -11.35 -14.40 -9.30
C ASP A 287 -12.22 -15.50 -8.65
N THR A 288 -13.41 -15.15 -8.13
CA THR A 288 -14.37 -16.17 -7.65
C THR A 288 -14.94 -17.03 -8.79
N THR A 289 -15.10 -16.44 -9.99
CA THR A 289 -15.49 -17.18 -11.20
C THR A 289 -14.41 -18.16 -11.65
N VAL A 290 -13.13 -17.76 -11.57
CA VAL A 290 -12.00 -18.66 -11.84
C VAL A 290 -12.01 -19.86 -10.89
N LEU A 291 -12.32 -19.65 -9.61
CA LEU A 291 -12.44 -20.75 -8.65
C LEU A 291 -13.60 -21.70 -9.00
N ASP A 292 -14.76 -21.18 -9.36
CA ASP A 292 -15.89 -22.00 -9.81
C ASP A 292 -15.57 -22.75 -11.11
N LEU A 293 -14.83 -22.14 -12.04
CA LEU A 293 -14.34 -22.79 -13.26
C LEU A 293 -13.37 -23.94 -12.91
N CYS A 294 -12.45 -23.73 -11.97
CA CYS A 294 -11.55 -24.78 -11.49
C CYS A 294 -12.32 -25.98 -10.91
N ARG A 295 -13.37 -25.73 -10.13
CA ARG A 295 -14.26 -26.77 -9.60
C ARG A 295 -15.01 -27.51 -10.71
N CYS A 296 -15.55 -26.77 -11.67
CA CYS A 296 -16.19 -27.32 -12.86
C CYS A 296 -15.24 -28.22 -13.67
N CYS A 297 -13.99 -27.79 -13.85
CA CYS A 297 -12.93 -28.56 -14.50
C CYS A 297 -12.67 -29.89 -13.79
N LYS A 298 -12.54 -29.88 -12.45
CA LYS A 298 -12.36 -31.09 -11.63
C LYS A 298 -13.54 -32.06 -11.77
N THR A 299 -14.77 -31.54 -11.84
CA THR A 299 -15.98 -32.37 -11.99
C THR A 299 -16.09 -32.99 -13.38
N LEU A 300 -15.86 -32.20 -14.43
CA LEU A 300 -16.10 -32.63 -15.80
C LEU A 300 -14.92 -33.43 -16.40
N ARG A 301 -13.68 -32.97 -16.19
CA ARG A 301 -12.48 -33.44 -16.91
C ARG A 301 -11.22 -33.40 -16.02
N PRO A 302 -11.21 -34.10 -14.87
CA PRO A 302 -10.14 -33.96 -13.87
C PRO A 302 -8.74 -34.24 -14.40
N ARG A 303 -8.58 -35.14 -15.38
CA ARG A 303 -7.27 -35.48 -15.98
C ARG A 303 -6.83 -34.49 -17.04
N GLN A 304 -7.76 -33.97 -17.85
CA GLN A 304 -7.44 -33.08 -18.98
C GLN A 304 -7.23 -31.63 -18.56
N THR A 305 -7.60 -31.28 -17.33
CA THR A 305 -7.50 -29.90 -16.83
C THR A 305 -6.40 -29.70 -15.78
N VAL A 306 -5.55 -30.70 -15.52
CA VAL A 306 -4.47 -30.60 -14.51
C VAL A 306 -3.56 -29.42 -14.80
N ASP A 307 -3.08 -29.29 -16.03
CA ASP A 307 -2.21 -28.18 -16.45
C ASP A 307 -2.85 -26.79 -16.23
N PHE A 308 -4.17 -26.69 -16.38
CA PHE A 308 -4.89 -25.44 -16.11
C PHE A 308 -4.96 -25.15 -14.60
N LEU A 309 -5.20 -26.15 -13.76
CA LEU A 309 -5.24 -25.98 -12.31
C LEU A 309 -3.85 -25.60 -11.76
N GLU A 310 -2.80 -26.22 -12.27
CA GLU A 310 -1.41 -25.86 -11.96
C GLU A 310 -1.06 -24.45 -12.43
N ASP A 311 -1.50 -24.06 -13.64
CA ASP A 311 -1.37 -22.69 -14.16
C ASP A 311 -2.06 -21.69 -13.22
N VAL A 312 -3.30 -21.91 -12.80
CA VAL A 312 -3.99 -21.02 -11.84
C VAL A 312 -3.23 -20.94 -10.51
N SER A 313 -2.90 -22.08 -9.90
CA SER A 313 -2.19 -22.15 -8.62
C SER A 313 -0.84 -21.40 -8.67
N LYS A 314 -0.02 -21.71 -9.69
CA LYS A 314 1.29 -21.08 -9.88
C LYS A 314 1.15 -19.57 -10.07
N ASN A 315 0.21 -19.11 -10.90
CA ASN A 315 0.04 -17.68 -11.12
C ASN A 315 -0.43 -16.95 -9.86
N THR A 316 -1.36 -17.52 -9.11
CA THR A 316 -1.80 -16.94 -7.83
C THR A 316 -0.63 -16.86 -6.84
N SER A 317 0.21 -17.89 -6.74
CA SER A 317 1.40 -17.88 -5.87
C SER A 317 2.41 -16.79 -6.27
N GLN A 318 2.45 -16.44 -7.56
CA GLN A 318 3.32 -15.41 -8.14
C GLN A 318 2.70 -14.00 -8.12
N MET A 319 1.45 -13.84 -7.69
CA MET A 319 0.87 -12.53 -7.44
C MET A 319 1.56 -11.92 -6.22
N TRP A 320 2.57 -11.09 -6.46
CA TRP A 320 3.25 -10.31 -5.44
C TRP A 320 2.47 -9.03 -5.15
N ASP A 321 2.42 -8.65 -3.87
CA ASP A 321 1.79 -7.41 -3.42
C ASP A 321 2.47 -6.15 -3.96
N ILE A 322 3.65 -6.23 -4.58
CA ILE A 322 4.36 -5.07 -5.14
C ILE A 322 5.13 -5.52 -6.39
N PRO A 323 4.79 -5.03 -7.59
CA PRO A 323 5.62 -5.23 -8.77
C PRO A 323 7.00 -4.54 -8.57
N PRO A 324 8.11 -5.12 -9.05
CA PRO A 324 9.41 -4.46 -9.04
C PRO A 324 9.33 -3.08 -9.73
N GLY A 325 9.67 -2.01 -9.01
CA GLY A 325 9.74 -0.64 -9.56
C GLY A 325 8.42 0.13 -9.64
N GLY A 326 7.33 -0.34 -9.03
CA GLY A 326 6.08 0.41 -8.89
C GLY A 326 5.95 1.14 -7.56
N TYR A 327 5.27 2.30 -7.56
CA TYR A 327 4.82 2.94 -6.33
C TYR A 327 3.35 2.64 -6.11
N SER A 328 2.98 2.22 -4.89
CA SER A 328 1.57 2.01 -4.53
C SER A 328 0.95 3.33 -4.09
N LEU A 329 -0.14 3.74 -4.73
CA LEU A 329 -1.10 4.65 -4.13
C LEU A 329 -2.02 3.81 -3.23
N PRO A 330 -1.93 3.93 -1.90
CA PRO A 330 -2.89 3.25 -1.04
C PRO A 330 -4.25 3.88 -1.29
N THR A 331 -5.27 3.05 -1.45
CA THR A 331 -6.60 3.48 -1.04
C THR A 331 -6.71 3.29 0.47
N GLU A 332 -7.61 4.03 1.11
CA GLU A 332 -7.86 3.90 2.57
C GLU A 332 -8.40 2.51 2.94
N ILE A 333 -8.87 1.73 1.96
CA ILE A 333 -9.44 0.41 2.15
C ILE A 333 -8.37 -0.66 1.89
N TYR A 334 -8.15 -1.54 2.87
CA TYR A 334 -7.16 -2.63 2.88
C TYR A 334 -7.09 -3.47 1.58
N TYR A 335 -8.18 -3.50 0.80
CA TYR A 335 -8.37 -4.37 -0.36
C TYR A 335 -8.16 -3.70 -1.73
N LYS A 336 -7.84 -2.40 -1.81
CA LYS A 336 -7.54 -1.73 -3.08
C LYS A 336 -6.20 -0.99 -2.94
N ARG A 337 -5.12 -1.56 -3.46
CA ARG A 337 -3.87 -0.83 -3.71
C ARG A 337 -3.79 -0.61 -5.21
N ILE A 338 -3.62 0.64 -5.64
CA ILE A 338 -3.37 0.92 -7.05
C ILE A 338 -1.85 1.06 -7.19
N PHE A 339 -1.24 0.20 -8.00
CA PHE A 339 0.18 0.31 -8.34
C PHE A 339 0.31 1.12 -9.61
N VAL A 340 1.04 2.22 -9.54
CA VAL A 340 1.43 2.98 -10.73
C VAL A 340 2.87 2.59 -11.05
N ILE A 341 3.06 1.90 -12.17
CA ILE A 341 4.38 1.76 -12.81
C ILE A 341 4.29 2.55 -14.13
N LYS A 342 5.43 3.09 -14.61
CA LYS A 342 5.55 3.91 -15.84
C LYS A 342 4.67 3.40 -17.00
N GLU A 343 3.94 4.32 -17.64
CA GLU A 343 3.21 4.35 -18.94
C GLU A 343 2.52 3.09 -19.55
N HIS A 344 2.78 1.86 -19.10
CA HIS A 344 2.25 0.61 -19.66
C HIS A 344 1.89 -0.46 -18.61
N SER A 345 1.31 -0.07 -17.48
CA SER A 345 1.37 -0.90 -16.28
C SER A 345 0.03 -1.26 -15.65
N PHE A 346 -0.10 -2.55 -15.33
CA PHE A 346 -1.27 -3.20 -14.76
C PHE A 346 -1.48 -2.80 -13.29
N PRO A 347 -2.70 -2.43 -12.86
CA PRO A 347 -3.01 -2.37 -11.43
C PRO A 347 -2.92 -3.77 -10.83
N ALA A 348 -2.05 -3.97 -9.84
CA ALA A 348 -2.05 -5.22 -9.09
C ALA A 348 -3.20 -5.20 -8.07
N PHE A 349 -4.18 -6.07 -8.25
CA PHE A 349 -5.23 -6.34 -7.28
C PHE A 349 -4.66 -7.17 -6.13
N VAL A 350 -4.88 -6.76 -4.88
CA VAL A 350 -4.52 -7.57 -3.71
C VAL A 350 -5.67 -8.51 -3.45
N LEU A 351 -5.47 -9.79 -3.74
CA LEU A 351 -6.45 -10.83 -3.42
C LEU A 351 -6.55 -10.97 -1.89
N PRO A 352 -7.75 -11.08 -1.31
CA PRO A 352 -7.89 -11.53 0.07
C PRO A 352 -7.10 -12.83 0.27
N ASN A 353 -6.37 -12.95 1.38
CA ASN A 353 -5.50 -14.11 1.64
C ASN A 353 -6.28 -15.42 1.57
N GLU A 354 -7.55 -15.41 1.99
CA GLU A 354 -8.43 -16.57 1.96
C GLU A 354 -8.73 -17.01 0.51
N LEU A 355 -9.06 -16.05 -0.37
CA LEU A 355 -9.31 -16.33 -1.79
C LEU A 355 -8.02 -16.74 -2.50
N ARG A 356 -6.90 -16.10 -2.17
CA ARG A 356 -5.57 -16.50 -2.63
C ARG A 356 -5.26 -17.94 -2.25
N CYS A 357 -5.45 -18.31 -0.98
CA CYS A 357 -5.25 -19.69 -0.51
C CYS A 357 -6.16 -20.68 -1.26
N LEU A 358 -7.43 -20.33 -1.50
CA LEU A 358 -8.35 -21.20 -2.26
C LEU A 358 -7.85 -21.43 -3.69
N LEU A 359 -7.37 -20.38 -4.35
CA LEU A 359 -6.82 -20.44 -5.71
C LEU A 359 -5.46 -21.16 -5.77
N GLU A 360 -4.59 -20.99 -4.78
CA GLU A 360 -3.31 -21.72 -4.69
C GLU A 360 -3.53 -23.23 -4.52
N ASN A 361 -4.57 -23.62 -3.79
CA ASN A 361 -4.87 -25.04 -3.51
C ASN A 361 -5.78 -25.70 -4.58
N VAL A 362 -6.07 -25.05 -5.72
CA VAL A 362 -6.91 -25.68 -6.76
C VAL A 362 -6.22 -26.83 -7.49
N ALA A 363 -4.89 -26.89 -7.53
CA ALA A 363 -4.17 -27.99 -8.18
C ALA A 363 -4.23 -29.30 -7.38
N ASP A 364 -4.48 -29.24 -6.07
CA ASP A 364 -4.34 -30.39 -5.18
C ASP A 364 -5.57 -31.34 -5.22
N GLY A 365 -5.30 -32.63 -5.46
CA GLY A 365 -6.01 -33.74 -4.84
C GLY A 365 -5.54 -33.92 -3.38
N PRO A 366 -5.94 -34.95 -2.61
CA PRO A 366 -5.43 -35.16 -1.25
C PRO A 366 -3.92 -35.47 -1.31
N VAL A 367 -3.08 -34.43 -1.30
CA VAL A 367 -1.64 -34.52 -1.43
C VAL A 367 -1.02 -33.74 -0.27
N ASN A 368 -0.07 -34.41 0.35
CA ASN A 368 0.80 -33.93 1.41
C ASN A 368 1.20 -32.47 1.17
N LYS A 369 0.91 -31.60 2.15
CA LYS A 369 1.43 -30.23 2.26
C LYS A 369 2.91 -30.23 1.88
N THR A 370 3.21 -29.95 0.62
CA THR A 370 4.58 -29.76 0.19
C THR A 370 5.06 -28.55 0.97
N LYS A 371 6.12 -28.76 1.75
CA LYS A 371 6.79 -27.73 2.55
C LYS A 371 6.82 -26.45 1.71
N SER A 372 6.33 -25.36 2.30
CA SER A 372 6.46 -24.01 1.74
C SER A 372 7.82 -23.87 1.06
N PRO A 373 7.88 -23.35 -0.19
CA PRO A 373 9.11 -23.32 -0.99
C PRO A 373 10.25 -22.93 -0.08
N GLY A 374 11.16 -23.89 0.13
CA GLY A 374 12.14 -23.82 1.21
C GLY A 374 12.79 -22.45 1.18
N ARG A 375 12.74 -21.73 2.31
CA ARG A 375 13.25 -20.36 2.46
C ARG A 375 14.64 -20.33 1.83
N ILE A 376 14.78 -19.77 0.64
CA ILE A 376 16.07 -19.77 -0.07
C ILE A 376 17.02 -19.00 0.84
N SER A 377 18.08 -19.68 1.28
CA SER A 377 19.08 -19.05 2.13
C SER A 377 19.69 -17.89 1.36
N ARG A 378 19.78 -16.72 2.01
CA ARG A 378 20.42 -15.56 1.40
C ARG A 378 21.88 -15.90 1.09
N ARG A 379 22.36 -15.51 -0.09
CA ARG A 379 23.77 -15.69 -0.48
C ARG A 379 24.68 -14.71 0.27
N PHE A 380 24.16 -13.52 0.56
CA PHE A 380 24.78 -12.53 1.45
C PHE A 380 23.69 -11.66 2.10
N HIS A 381 24.09 -10.82 3.05
CA HIS A 381 23.21 -9.86 3.69
C HIS A 381 23.92 -8.52 3.81
N ALA A 382 23.46 -7.53 3.04
CA ALA A 382 24.06 -6.21 3.01
C ALA A 382 23.01 -5.09 2.95
N TYR A 383 23.40 -3.93 3.48
CA TYR A 383 22.64 -2.69 3.44
C TYR A 383 23.44 -1.61 2.74
N ASN A 384 22.79 -0.84 1.86
CA ASN A 384 23.30 0.49 1.50
C ASN A 384 22.72 1.54 2.45
N VAL A 385 23.59 2.37 3.02
CA VAL A 385 23.25 3.38 4.04
C VAL A 385 23.57 4.80 3.61
N GLY A 386 23.77 5.02 2.30
CA GLY A 386 23.96 6.35 1.74
C GLY A 386 22.72 7.25 1.86
N LEU A 387 22.95 8.56 1.78
CA LEU A 387 21.88 9.57 1.76
C LEU A 387 21.04 9.49 0.46
N PRO A 388 19.85 10.12 0.38
CA PRO A 388 19.13 10.15 -0.88
C PRO A 388 20.00 10.83 -1.97
N ARG A 389 19.88 10.37 -3.21
CA ARG A 389 20.72 10.82 -4.36
C ARG A 389 22.22 10.52 -4.27
N SER A 390 22.66 9.62 -3.37
CA SER A 390 24.05 9.15 -3.27
C SER A 390 24.33 7.80 -3.96
N GLY A 391 23.39 7.24 -4.73
CA GLY A 391 23.63 6.01 -5.50
C GLY A 391 22.83 4.78 -5.08
N CYS A 392 21.79 4.92 -4.24
CA CYS A 392 20.91 3.82 -3.83
C CYS A 392 20.36 2.99 -5.01
N SER A 393 19.79 3.64 -6.02
CA SER A 393 19.29 2.94 -7.22
C SER A 393 20.41 2.28 -8.03
N SER A 394 21.64 2.83 -8.03
CA SER A 394 22.78 2.24 -8.73
C SER A 394 23.26 0.97 -8.03
N ILE A 395 23.36 0.97 -6.71
CA ILE A 395 23.69 -0.24 -5.93
C ILE A 395 22.61 -1.30 -6.13
N MET A 396 21.33 -0.92 -6.10
CA MET A 396 20.24 -1.86 -6.35
C MET A 396 20.41 -2.57 -7.71
N ALA A 397 20.62 -1.79 -8.76
CA ALA A 397 20.76 -2.27 -10.13
C ALA A 397 21.98 -3.18 -10.29
N LEU A 398 23.11 -2.80 -9.68
CA LEU A 398 24.34 -3.59 -9.69
C LEU A 398 24.09 -4.99 -9.11
N PHE A 399 23.34 -5.09 -8.02
CA PHE A 399 22.94 -6.36 -7.42
C PHE A 399 21.61 -6.92 -7.96
N GLY A 400 21.19 -6.55 -9.18
CA GLY A 400 19.92 -6.96 -9.77
C GLY A 400 19.72 -8.47 -9.99
N ASN A 401 20.80 -9.25 -10.04
CA ASN A 401 20.76 -10.73 -10.06
C ASN A 401 20.51 -11.35 -8.67
N TYR A 402 20.39 -10.50 -7.64
CA TYR A 402 20.12 -10.84 -6.26
C TYR A 402 18.75 -10.32 -5.83
N LYS A 403 18.27 -10.75 -4.66
CA LYS A 403 17.07 -10.18 -4.06
C LYS A 403 17.38 -8.77 -3.54
N SER A 404 17.39 -7.83 -4.46
CA SER A 404 17.83 -6.44 -4.30
C SER A 404 16.66 -5.50 -4.58
N ILE A 405 16.35 -4.59 -3.65
CA ILE A 405 15.26 -3.62 -3.81
C ILE A 405 15.70 -2.25 -3.29
N ALA A 406 15.41 -1.21 -4.07
CA ALA A 406 15.60 0.17 -3.67
C ALA A 406 14.37 0.68 -2.92
N GLU A 407 14.60 1.39 -1.82
CA GLU A 407 13.54 2.02 -1.02
C GLU A 407 12.43 1.03 -0.60
N TYR A 408 12.82 -0.22 -0.25
CA TYR A 408 11.87 -1.25 0.15
C TYR A 408 11.05 -0.79 1.36
N LYS A 409 9.72 -0.74 1.21
CA LYS A 409 8.78 -0.16 2.19
C LYS A 409 9.11 1.31 2.53
N GLU A 410 9.41 2.13 1.53
CA GLU A 410 9.80 3.54 1.70
C GLU A 410 8.85 4.31 2.61
N ARG A 411 7.60 4.41 2.18
CA ARG A 411 6.56 5.16 2.88
C ARG A 411 6.44 4.69 4.33
N GLU A 412 6.28 3.38 4.53
CA GLU A 412 6.08 2.84 5.87
C GLU A 412 7.30 3.08 6.78
N SER A 413 8.51 3.00 6.23
CA SER A 413 9.73 3.25 6.96
C SER A 413 9.87 4.71 7.34
N VAL A 414 9.64 5.62 6.40
CA VAL A 414 9.68 7.06 6.65
C VAL A 414 8.66 7.47 7.70
N GLU A 415 7.40 7.03 7.58
CA GLU A 415 6.34 7.34 8.56
C GLU A 415 6.74 6.90 9.98
N LEU A 416 7.36 5.72 10.15
CA LEU A 416 7.81 5.24 11.46
C LEU A 416 9.08 5.93 11.97
N ILE A 417 10.01 6.29 11.09
CA ILE A 417 11.19 7.09 11.47
C ILE A 417 10.73 8.46 11.96
N THR A 418 9.80 9.10 11.24
CA THR A 418 9.19 10.36 11.65
C THR A 418 8.51 10.22 13.00
N ALA A 419 7.66 9.20 13.18
CA ALA A 419 6.97 8.95 14.44
C ALA A 419 7.95 8.74 15.61
N TRP A 420 9.06 8.03 15.38
CA TRP A 420 10.11 7.87 16.39
C TRP A 420 10.83 9.17 16.71
N LYS A 421 11.16 9.97 15.68
CA LYS A 421 11.82 11.27 15.83
C LYS A 421 10.97 12.30 16.57
N ASP A 422 9.65 12.24 16.36
CA ASP A 422 8.69 13.09 17.04
C ASP A 422 8.29 12.57 18.43
N GLY A 423 8.78 11.38 18.83
CA GLY A 423 8.52 10.77 20.15
C GLY A 423 7.17 10.07 20.27
N TRP A 424 6.45 9.85 19.16
CA TRP A 424 5.18 9.11 19.14
C TRP A 424 5.34 7.61 19.35
N ILE A 425 6.50 7.05 18.95
CA ILE A 425 6.90 5.68 19.25
C ILE A 425 8.28 5.65 19.88
N ASN A 426 8.56 4.61 20.67
CA ASN A 426 9.88 4.40 21.25
C ASN A 426 10.80 3.62 20.27
N GLU A 427 12.07 3.49 20.64
CA GLU A 427 13.07 2.77 19.83
C GLU A 427 12.76 1.27 19.68
N GLU A 428 12.14 0.62 20.68
CA GLU A 428 11.79 -0.81 20.59
C GLU A 428 10.69 -1.08 19.56
N THR A 429 9.70 -0.19 19.45
CA THR A 429 8.69 -0.26 18.38
C THR A 429 9.35 -0.14 17.00
N LEU A 430 10.29 0.81 16.83
CA LEU A 430 11.03 0.96 15.58
C LEU A 430 11.92 -0.27 15.27
N ARG A 431 12.57 -0.85 16.29
CA ARG A 431 13.36 -2.08 16.19
C ARG A 431 12.50 -3.27 15.79
N SER A 432 11.31 -3.42 16.36
CA SER A 432 10.33 -4.44 16.00
C SER A 432 9.89 -4.30 14.54
N TYR A 433 9.67 -3.08 14.06
CA TYR A 433 9.44 -2.84 12.63
C TYR A 433 10.62 -3.26 11.75
N ILE A 434 11.84 -2.90 12.12
CA ILE A 434 13.04 -3.24 11.35
C ILE A 434 13.22 -4.77 11.25
N ARG A 435 12.93 -5.51 12.33
CA ARG A 435 12.87 -6.99 12.33
C ARG A 435 11.81 -7.50 11.37
N TYR A 436 10.56 -7.02 11.47
CA TYR A 436 9.49 -7.38 10.54
C TYR A 436 9.87 -7.10 9.07
N ARG A 437 10.41 -5.91 8.78
CA ARG A 437 10.82 -5.50 7.43
C ARG A 437 11.88 -6.45 6.88
N HIS A 438 12.88 -6.82 7.68
CA HIS A 438 13.90 -7.79 7.33
C HIS A 438 13.31 -9.20 7.12
N GLU A 439 12.40 -9.63 8.00
CA GLU A 439 11.78 -10.96 7.96
C GLU A 439 10.94 -11.19 6.71
N ILE A 440 10.13 -10.19 6.31
CA ILE A 440 9.29 -10.25 5.12
C ILE A 440 10.13 -10.00 3.86
N GLY A 441 11.03 -9.02 3.89
CA GLY A 441 11.84 -8.65 2.74
C GLY A 441 12.80 -9.76 2.34
N GLN A 442 13.46 -10.41 3.30
CA GLN A 442 14.55 -11.36 3.06
C GLN A 442 15.58 -10.88 2.03
N LEU A 443 15.81 -9.57 1.95
CA LEU A 443 16.66 -8.98 0.92
C LEU A 443 18.12 -9.37 1.14
N GLU A 444 18.80 -9.67 0.04
CA GLU A 444 20.25 -9.86 0.01
C GLU A 444 20.93 -8.49 0.00
N MET A 445 20.42 -7.56 -0.82
CA MET A 445 20.84 -6.16 -0.85
C MET A 445 19.64 -5.24 -0.56
N ASP A 446 19.67 -4.59 0.58
CA ASP A 446 18.65 -3.61 0.99
C ASP A 446 19.22 -2.20 0.88
N THR A 447 18.77 -1.45 -0.13
CA THR A 447 19.32 -0.13 -0.42
C THR A 447 18.24 0.93 -0.29
N ALA A 448 18.29 1.69 0.79
CA ALA A 448 17.31 2.73 1.04
C ALA A 448 17.97 3.98 1.60
N SER A 449 17.52 5.13 1.11
CA SER A 449 18.06 6.41 1.53
C SER A 449 17.78 6.75 2.98
N PHE A 450 16.87 6.03 3.63
CA PHE A 450 16.49 6.19 5.03
C PHE A 450 17.17 5.19 5.98
N ASN A 451 17.96 4.22 5.50
CA ASN A 451 18.66 3.25 6.36
C ASN A 451 19.62 3.93 7.36
N HIS A 452 20.17 5.09 7.00
CA HIS A 452 21.07 5.85 7.89
C HIS A 452 20.40 6.37 9.16
N PHE A 453 19.07 6.54 9.20
CA PHE A 453 18.38 7.04 10.40
C PHE A 453 18.48 6.08 11.57
N TYR A 454 18.43 4.78 11.28
CA TYR A 454 18.41 3.67 12.23
C TYR A 454 19.59 2.70 12.04
N LEU A 455 20.70 3.17 11.47
CA LEU A 455 21.91 2.37 11.22
C LEU A 455 22.39 1.61 12.45
N ARG A 456 22.35 2.24 13.64
CA ARG A 456 22.71 1.58 14.90
C ARG A 456 21.88 0.31 15.16
N ILE A 457 20.57 0.39 14.91
CA ILE A 457 19.67 -0.77 15.04
C ILE A 457 20.08 -1.87 14.05
N LEU A 458 20.41 -1.53 12.80
CA LEU A 458 20.85 -2.52 11.82
C LEU A 458 22.15 -3.24 12.24
N ILE A 459 23.10 -2.50 12.83
CA ILE A 459 24.38 -3.06 13.29
C ILE A 459 24.17 -4.04 14.45
N GLU A 460 23.30 -3.67 15.39
CA GLU A 460 22.99 -4.47 16.59
C GLU A 460 22.15 -5.70 16.26
N GLU A 461 21.10 -5.55 15.45
CA GLU A 461 20.17 -6.65 15.11
C GLU A 461 20.78 -7.65 14.12
N TYR A 462 21.74 -7.21 13.29
CA TYR A 462 22.33 -8.02 12.23
C TYR A 462 23.86 -7.98 12.26
N PRO A 463 24.50 -8.67 13.24
CA PRO A 463 25.96 -8.68 13.41
C PRO A 463 26.72 -9.33 12.24
N GLN A 464 26.05 -10.07 11.36
CA GLN A 464 26.62 -10.63 10.13
C GLN A 464 26.47 -9.71 8.91
N ALA A 465 25.62 -8.68 8.99
CA ALA A 465 25.34 -7.82 7.84
C ALA A 465 26.55 -6.97 7.47
N LYS A 466 26.70 -6.68 6.18
CA LYS A 466 27.71 -5.78 5.63
C LYS A 466 27.08 -4.45 5.23
N PHE A 467 27.84 -3.37 5.32
CA PHE A 467 27.35 -2.01 5.06
C PHE A 467 28.12 -1.35 3.93
N ILE A 468 27.41 -0.99 2.87
CA ILE A 468 27.94 -0.16 1.80
C ILE A 468 27.51 1.27 2.11
N PHE A 469 28.46 2.18 2.25
CA PHE A 469 28.18 3.59 2.43
C PHE A 469 28.55 4.33 1.15
N THR A 470 27.52 4.63 0.34
CA THR A 470 27.70 5.47 -0.84
C THR A 470 27.66 6.94 -0.44
N VAL A 471 28.70 7.69 -0.82
CA VAL A 471 28.80 9.12 -0.60
C VAL A 471 28.95 9.86 -1.93
N ARG A 472 28.41 11.06 -2.03
CA ARG A 472 28.51 11.91 -3.22
C ARG A 472 29.14 13.22 -2.84
N ASP A 473 29.92 13.81 -3.75
CA ASP A 473 30.45 15.15 -3.56
C ASP A 473 29.31 16.14 -3.28
N CYS A 474 29.56 17.06 -2.36
CA CYS A 474 28.52 17.92 -1.80
C CYS A 474 27.80 18.74 -2.89
N TYR A 475 28.54 19.31 -3.86
CA TYR A 475 27.97 20.10 -4.95
C TYR A 475 26.98 19.28 -5.81
N THR A 476 27.44 18.15 -6.34
CA THR A 476 26.60 17.31 -7.20
C THR A 476 25.44 16.69 -6.41
N TRP A 477 25.62 16.44 -5.12
CA TRP A 477 24.55 15.99 -4.23
C TRP A 477 23.46 17.06 -4.07
N VAL A 478 23.81 18.29 -3.65
CA VAL A 478 22.83 19.39 -3.44
C VAL A 478 22.07 19.65 -4.73
N ASN A 479 22.78 19.81 -5.86
CA ASN A 479 22.16 20.04 -7.16
C ASN A 479 21.22 18.89 -7.58
N SER A 480 21.65 17.63 -7.38
CA SER A 480 20.82 16.48 -7.69
C SER A 480 19.59 16.38 -6.79
N PHE A 481 19.67 16.84 -5.55
CA PHE A 481 18.57 16.79 -4.59
C PHE A 481 17.53 17.86 -4.89
N LEU A 482 17.96 19.10 -5.15
CA LEU A 482 17.10 20.19 -5.58
C LEU A 482 16.29 19.79 -6.82
N LYS A 483 16.95 19.22 -7.85
CA LYS A 483 16.28 18.69 -9.05
C LYS A 483 15.26 17.58 -8.76
N MET A 484 15.51 16.75 -7.75
CA MET A 484 14.56 15.71 -7.37
C MET A 484 13.32 16.32 -6.75
N ILE A 485 13.48 17.20 -5.74
CA ILE A 485 12.34 17.84 -5.07
C ILE A 485 11.52 18.67 -6.06
N SER A 486 12.15 19.51 -6.89
CA SER A 486 11.42 20.35 -7.85
C SER A 486 10.58 19.52 -8.81
N ARG A 487 11.10 18.37 -9.30
CA ARG A 487 10.34 17.47 -10.18
C ARG A 487 9.18 16.80 -9.46
N TRP A 488 9.37 16.36 -8.22
CA TRP A 488 8.28 15.81 -7.41
C TRP A 488 7.20 16.86 -7.19
N LYS A 489 7.56 18.06 -6.72
CA LYS A 489 6.61 19.13 -6.48
C LYS A 489 5.84 19.51 -7.75
N LYS A 490 6.55 19.68 -8.88
CA LYS A 490 5.94 19.93 -10.18
C LYS A 490 4.98 18.83 -10.59
N HIS A 491 5.35 17.55 -10.44
CA HIS A 491 4.47 16.43 -10.79
C HIS A 491 3.14 16.48 -10.04
N PHE A 492 3.16 16.71 -8.73
CA PHE A 492 1.94 16.81 -7.93
C PHE A 492 1.08 18.03 -8.31
N LEU A 493 1.71 19.18 -8.58
CA LEU A 493 1.01 20.37 -9.08
C LEU A 493 0.35 20.11 -10.45
N ASP A 494 1.07 19.48 -11.39
CA ASP A 494 0.58 19.21 -12.74
C ASP A 494 -0.66 18.28 -12.74
N ILE A 495 -0.80 17.40 -11.73
CA ILE A 495 -1.96 16.52 -11.58
C ILE A 495 -3.02 17.06 -10.59
N GLY A 496 -2.88 18.31 -10.12
CA GLY A 496 -3.82 18.94 -9.18
C GLY A 496 -3.90 18.25 -7.81
N GLN A 497 -2.79 17.68 -7.35
CA GLN A 497 -2.68 17.01 -6.05
C GLN A 497 -1.62 17.66 -5.17
N ASP A 498 -1.79 17.52 -3.86
CA ASP A 498 -0.76 17.89 -2.89
C ASP A 498 0.26 16.78 -2.73
N MET A 499 1.48 17.16 -2.34
CA MET A 499 2.50 16.18 -1.95
C MET A 499 2.03 15.40 -0.73
N PRO A 500 2.20 14.06 -0.72
CA PRO A 500 1.82 13.25 0.43
C PRO A 500 2.55 13.65 1.71
N ASP A 501 1.83 13.63 2.85
CA ASP A 501 2.35 14.01 4.16
C ASP A 501 3.65 13.28 4.54
N TRP A 502 3.80 12.02 4.16
CA TRP A 502 5.02 11.25 4.46
C TRP A 502 6.25 11.81 3.74
N MET A 503 6.11 12.34 2.52
CA MET A 503 7.21 12.98 1.79
C MET A 503 7.58 14.32 2.42
N LEU A 504 6.58 15.10 2.83
CA LEU A 504 6.78 16.38 3.52
C LEU A 504 7.52 16.16 4.84
N ASN A 505 7.07 15.16 5.61
CA ASN A 505 7.72 14.75 6.85
C ASN A 505 9.14 14.20 6.60
N TYR A 506 9.38 13.53 5.48
CA TYR A 506 10.73 13.07 5.14
C TYR A 506 11.69 14.25 4.94
N GLY A 507 11.24 15.26 4.18
CA GLY A 507 11.97 16.51 4.01
C GLY A 507 12.22 17.22 5.33
N ARG A 508 11.20 17.29 6.20
CA ARG A 508 11.31 17.89 7.54
C ARG A 508 12.36 17.20 8.41
N ILE A 509 12.34 15.87 8.49
CA ILE A 509 13.33 15.16 9.32
C ILE A 509 14.74 15.23 8.75
N LEU A 510 14.90 15.41 7.43
CA LEU A 510 16.20 15.58 6.80
C LEU A 510 16.74 17.01 6.96
N PHE A 511 15.91 18.03 6.73
CA PHE A 511 16.40 19.40 6.54
C PHE A 511 15.91 20.39 7.61
N GLY A 512 14.93 20.01 8.42
CA GLY A 512 14.18 20.92 9.28
C GLY A 512 13.00 21.55 8.55
N GLU A 513 12.43 22.61 9.13
CA GLU A 513 11.29 23.33 8.55
C GLU A 513 11.74 24.26 7.42
N TYR A 514 11.09 24.17 6.26
CA TYR A 514 11.24 25.09 5.13
C TYR A 514 9.93 25.18 4.34
N ASP A 515 9.77 26.25 3.55
CA ASP A 515 8.57 26.45 2.77
C ASP A 515 8.61 25.64 1.46
N TRP A 516 7.69 24.69 1.32
CA TRP A 516 7.54 23.88 0.12
C TRP A 516 7.10 24.68 -1.11
N GLN A 517 6.57 25.90 -0.92
CA GLN A 517 6.21 26.80 -2.02
C GLN A 517 7.45 27.28 -2.80
N TRP A 518 8.64 27.27 -2.19
CA TRP A 518 9.89 27.56 -2.89
C TRP A 518 10.19 26.57 -4.03
N PHE A 519 9.53 25.41 -4.05
CA PHE A 519 9.68 24.41 -5.11
C PHE A 519 8.54 24.44 -6.15
N ASN A 520 7.62 25.42 -6.09
CA ASN A 520 6.50 25.53 -7.04
C ASN A 520 6.97 25.85 -8.48
N SER A 521 8.07 26.59 -8.62
CA SER A 521 8.71 26.90 -9.91
C SER A 521 10.22 27.01 -9.75
N TYR A 522 10.96 27.06 -10.86
CA TYR A 522 12.41 27.27 -10.80
C TYR A 522 12.76 28.71 -10.38
N GLU A 523 11.95 29.69 -10.76
CA GLU A 523 12.12 31.09 -10.37
C GLU A 523 11.98 31.25 -8.85
N ALA A 524 10.91 30.68 -8.27
CA ALA A 524 10.71 30.69 -6.81
C ALA A 524 11.86 29.98 -6.08
N LEU A 525 12.39 28.90 -6.66
CA LEU A 525 13.54 28.19 -6.10
C LEU A 525 14.81 29.06 -6.13
N GLN A 526 15.07 29.75 -7.24
CA GLN A 526 16.26 30.59 -7.39
C GLN A 526 16.25 31.77 -6.39
N GLU A 527 15.09 32.37 -6.14
CA GLU A 527 14.94 33.45 -5.15
C GLU A 527 15.27 33.02 -3.71
N HIS A 528 15.14 31.72 -3.41
CA HIS A 528 15.33 31.15 -2.08
C HIS A 528 16.54 30.19 -2.01
N LEU A 529 17.43 30.24 -3.01
CA LEU A 529 18.54 29.29 -3.11
C LEU A 529 19.55 29.44 -1.97
N ASP A 530 19.75 30.65 -1.46
CA ASP A 530 20.65 30.97 -0.34
C ASP A 530 20.39 30.15 0.92
N PRO A 531 19.23 30.27 1.57
CA PRO A 531 18.92 29.48 2.76
C PRO A 531 18.85 27.98 2.46
N LEU A 532 18.38 27.59 1.27
CA LEU A 532 18.27 26.17 0.89
C LEU A 532 19.63 25.48 0.75
N VAL A 533 20.58 26.12 0.07
CA VAL A 533 21.93 25.55 -0.11
C VAL A 533 22.64 25.39 1.23
N GLU A 534 22.60 26.40 2.10
CA GLU A 534 23.21 26.27 3.43
C GLU A 534 22.57 25.14 4.24
N MET A 535 21.24 25.07 4.27
CA MET A 535 20.50 24.01 4.96
C MET A 535 20.85 22.61 4.42
N PHE A 536 20.94 22.47 3.10
CA PHE A 536 21.24 21.19 2.46
C PHE A 536 22.68 20.75 2.71
N ILE A 537 23.66 21.65 2.58
CA ILE A 537 25.07 21.35 2.87
C ILE A 537 25.23 20.95 4.35
N LYS A 538 24.61 21.71 5.27
CA LYS A 538 24.65 21.40 6.70
C LYS A 538 24.07 20.02 6.99
N SER A 539 22.92 19.70 6.39
CA SER A 539 22.27 18.40 6.55
C SER A 539 23.11 17.27 5.96
N TRP A 540 23.68 17.46 4.76
CA TRP A 540 24.62 16.53 4.14
C TRP A 540 25.79 16.23 5.08
N ALA A 541 26.41 17.26 5.65
CA ALA A 541 27.54 17.08 6.55
C ALA A 541 27.15 16.29 7.81
N VAL A 542 26.07 16.72 8.48
CA VAL A 542 25.58 16.10 9.72
C VAL A 542 25.29 14.61 9.53
N TYR A 543 24.59 14.22 8.46
CA TYR A 543 24.24 12.82 8.27
C TYR A 543 25.41 11.96 7.80
N ASN A 544 26.28 12.45 6.92
CA ASN A 544 27.46 11.69 6.52
C ASN A 544 28.41 11.48 7.71
N LEU A 545 28.66 12.50 8.55
CA LEU A 545 29.46 12.35 9.77
C LEU A 545 28.85 11.33 10.73
N ARG A 546 27.54 11.41 10.97
CA ARG A 546 26.83 10.45 11.81
C ARG A 546 26.97 9.00 11.31
N VAL A 547 26.93 8.79 10.00
CA VAL A 547 27.16 7.46 9.42
C VAL A 547 28.60 7.02 9.67
N LEU A 548 29.58 7.88 9.37
CA LEU A 548 31.01 7.61 9.61
C LEU A 548 31.34 7.32 11.09
N ASP A 549 30.63 7.92 12.04
CA ASP A 549 30.80 7.68 13.47
C ASP A 549 30.29 6.31 13.94
N ILE A 550 29.32 5.74 13.23
CA ILE A 550 28.59 4.55 13.66
C ILE A 550 29.02 3.30 12.88
N LEU A 551 29.53 3.47 11.65
CA LEU A 551 29.89 2.35 10.78
C LEU A 551 30.96 1.44 11.40
N PRO A 552 30.73 0.10 11.45
CA PRO A 552 31.72 -0.86 11.90
C PRO A 552 32.80 -1.03 10.80
N PRO A 553 34.07 -0.64 11.02
CA PRO A 553 35.10 -0.65 9.97
C PRO A 553 35.28 -2.03 9.32
N GLU A 554 35.18 -3.10 10.10
CA GLU A 554 35.41 -4.48 9.67
C GLU A 554 34.28 -5.07 8.81
N ARG A 555 33.12 -4.41 8.77
CA ARG A 555 31.95 -4.82 7.97
C ARG A 555 31.40 -3.69 7.11
N SER A 556 32.22 -2.68 6.83
CA SER A 556 31.80 -1.52 6.04
C SER A 556 32.74 -1.26 4.88
N ILE A 557 32.18 -0.71 3.80
CA ILE A 557 32.95 -0.16 2.69
C ILE A 557 32.37 1.21 2.33
N ILE A 558 33.24 2.20 2.15
CA ILE A 558 32.88 3.53 1.68
C ILE A 558 33.22 3.65 0.20
N ILE A 559 32.27 4.14 -0.59
CA ILE A 559 32.43 4.28 -2.04
C ILE A 559 31.88 5.61 -2.51
N SER A 560 32.65 6.35 -3.31
CA SER A 560 32.12 7.53 -3.99
C SER A 560 31.09 7.14 -5.04
N THR A 561 30.03 7.92 -5.18
CA THR A 561 28.96 7.68 -6.17
C THR A 561 29.52 7.59 -7.60
N SER A 562 30.58 8.35 -7.90
CA SER A 562 31.28 8.33 -9.19
C SER A 562 32.10 7.06 -9.44
N GLU A 563 32.41 6.30 -8.39
CA GLU A 563 33.28 5.13 -8.44
C GLU A 563 32.51 3.80 -8.43
N ILE A 564 31.17 3.83 -8.24
CA ILE A 564 30.35 2.61 -8.17
C ILE A 564 30.59 1.70 -9.38
N SER A 565 30.67 2.29 -10.57
CA SER A 565 30.82 1.58 -11.85
C SER A 565 32.17 0.88 -11.99
N CYS A 566 33.26 1.51 -11.53
CA CYS A 566 34.60 0.91 -11.58
C CYS A 566 34.91 0.06 -10.34
N SER A 567 34.08 0.13 -9.29
CA SER A 567 34.26 -0.60 -8.03
C SER A 567 33.52 -1.95 -7.98
N GLN A 568 33.05 -2.46 -9.11
CA GLN A 568 32.31 -3.73 -9.19
C GLN A 568 33.02 -4.90 -8.53
N ALA A 569 34.30 -5.13 -8.87
CA ALA A 569 35.09 -6.21 -8.27
C ALA A 569 35.28 -6.02 -6.76
N LYS A 570 35.52 -4.78 -6.30
CA LYS A 570 35.65 -4.44 -4.87
C LYS A 570 34.34 -4.71 -4.12
N LEU A 571 33.20 -4.30 -4.69
CA LEU A 571 31.85 -4.51 -4.14
C LEU A 571 31.46 -5.99 -4.07
N ALA A 572 31.71 -6.75 -5.14
CA ALA A 572 31.43 -8.17 -5.20
C ALA A 572 32.28 -8.94 -4.17
N GLY A 573 33.59 -8.68 -4.13
CA GLY A 573 34.50 -9.26 -3.15
C GLY A 573 34.11 -8.90 -1.71
N PHE A 574 33.72 -7.64 -1.46
CA PHE A 574 33.28 -7.18 -0.16
C PHE A 574 32.06 -7.95 0.33
N VAL A 575 31.01 -8.15 -0.47
CA VAL A 575 29.83 -8.91 -0.02
C VAL A 575 30.04 -10.42 -0.03
N GLY A 576 31.02 -10.93 -0.76
CA GLY A 576 31.38 -12.35 -0.84
C GLY A 576 30.74 -13.07 -2.03
N VAL A 577 30.60 -12.39 -3.16
CA VAL A 577 30.08 -12.96 -4.43
C VAL A 577 31.08 -12.77 -5.57
N THR A 578 30.90 -13.49 -6.67
CA THR A 578 31.77 -13.35 -7.86
C THR A 578 31.40 -12.10 -8.65
N VAL A 579 32.39 -11.45 -9.27
CA VAL A 579 32.14 -10.28 -10.12
C VAL A 579 31.20 -10.59 -11.29
N ASP A 580 31.29 -11.79 -11.88
CA ASP A 580 30.42 -12.21 -12.99
C ASP A 580 28.94 -12.39 -12.58
N SER A 581 28.64 -12.39 -11.28
CA SER A 581 27.29 -12.53 -10.76
C SER A 581 26.56 -11.20 -10.53
N ILE A 582 27.28 -10.07 -10.51
CA ILE A 582 26.69 -8.73 -10.46
C ILE A 582 26.47 -8.20 -11.88
N THR A 583 25.52 -7.30 -12.05
CA THR A 583 25.15 -6.80 -13.38
C THR A 583 26.08 -5.65 -13.79
N GLU A 584 26.15 -5.39 -15.09
CA GLU A 584 26.72 -4.14 -15.61
C GLU A 584 25.71 -2.98 -15.55
N ASN A 585 24.49 -3.17 -15.05
CA ASN A 585 23.49 -2.11 -14.98
C ASN A 585 23.82 -1.18 -13.82
N HIS A 586 24.25 0.03 -14.16
CA HIS A 586 24.50 1.11 -13.23
C HIS A 586 23.94 2.41 -13.80
N HIS A 587 23.68 3.41 -12.93
CA HIS A 587 23.10 4.72 -13.30
C HIS A 587 21.65 4.75 -13.81
N ILE A 588 20.78 3.85 -13.35
CA ILE A 588 19.35 3.83 -13.75
C ILE A 588 18.52 5.07 -13.31
N ASN A 589 19.07 5.96 -12.48
CA ASN A 589 18.38 7.12 -11.90
C ASN A 589 19.10 8.45 -12.19
N ILE A 590 19.69 8.56 -13.39
CA ILE A 590 20.20 9.83 -13.92
C ILE A 590 19.02 10.80 -14.11
N ALA A 591 19.19 12.04 -13.65
CA ALA A 591 18.20 13.08 -13.90
C ALA A 591 18.18 13.38 -15.43
N PRO A 592 17.01 13.35 -16.08
CA PRO A 592 16.92 13.50 -17.54
C PRO A 592 17.33 14.91 -17.98
N ASP A 593 17.17 15.89 -17.09
CA ASP A 593 17.53 17.28 -17.26
C ASP A 593 19.00 17.53 -16.91
N LYS A 594 19.77 17.99 -17.91
CA LYS A 594 21.15 18.47 -17.75
C LYS A 594 21.24 19.87 -17.12
N ILE A 595 20.14 20.37 -16.56
CA ILE A 595 20.09 21.66 -15.89
C ILE A 595 20.95 21.58 -14.63
N ASP A 596 21.73 22.63 -14.40
CA ASP A 596 22.48 22.85 -13.18
C ASP A 596 21.83 23.99 -12.41
N LEU A 597 21.09 23.66 -11.35
CA LEU A 597 20.34 24.63 -10.55
C LEU A 597 21.25 25.52 -9.69
N LEU A 598 22.53 25.17 -9.56
CA LEU A 598 23.53 25.91 -8.79
C LEU A 598 24.49 26.73 -9.66
N LYS A 599 24.28 26.74 -10.99
CA LYS A 599 25.20 27.40 -11.94
C LYS A 599 25.43 28.87 -11.59
N ASP A 600 24.39 29.56 -11.16
CA ASP A 600 24.41 31.01 -10.90
C ASP A 600 24.53 31.36 -9.40
N TYR A 601 24.68 30.36 -8.51
CA TYR A 601 24.75 30.57 -7.05
C TYR A 601 26.09 31.18 -6.56
N GLY A 602 27.12 31.19 -7.43
CA GLY A 602 28.47 31.64 -7.09
C GLY A 602 29.30 30.54 -6.42
N ARG A 603 30.35 30.08 -7.10
CA ARG A 603 31.14 28.92 -6.67
C ARG A 603 31.89 29.17 -5.35
N GLU A 604 32.47 30.36 -5.18
CA GLU A 604 33.18 30.74 -3.96
C GLU A 604 32.29 30.70 -2.72
N LYS A 605 31.04 31.16 -2.86
CA LYS A 605 30.04 31.12 -1.79
C LYS A 605 29.69 29.69 -1.41
N PHE A 606 29.45 28.82 -2.40
CA PHE A 606 29.19 27.41 -2.16
C PHE A 606 30.37 26.75 -1.45
N ASP A 607 31.59 26.97 -1.94
CA ASP A 607 32.81 26.36 -1.40
C ASP A 607 33.09 26.84 0.03
N ALA A 608 32.79 28.11 0.36
CA ALA A 608 32.90 28.62 1.73
C ALA A 608 31.93 27.92 2.70
N ILE A 609 30.69 27.68 2.28
CA ILE A 609 29.69 26.93 3.09
C ILE A 609 30.10 25.45 3.21
N CYS A 610 30.57 24.86 2.11
CA CYS A 610 31.06 23.47 2.08
C CYS A 610 32.32 23.29 2.93
N PHE A 611 33.22 24.26 2.98
CA PHE A 611 34.38 24.25 3.86
C PHE A 611 33.93 24.31 5.33
N LYS A 612 33.02 25.24 5.66
CA LYS A 612 32.49 25.43 7.02
C LYS A 612 31.84 24.17 7.60
N TYR A 613 31.07 23.42 6.81
CA TYR A 613 30.31 22.26 7.32
C TYR A 613 30.85 20.91 6.86
N GLY A 614 31.35 20.82 5.64
CA GLY A 614 31.64 19.56 4.95
C GLY A 614 33.10 19.11 4.97
N GLN A 615 34.05 19.97 5.37
CA GLN A 615 35.48 19.64 5.37
C GLN A 615 35.77 18.33 6.12
N GLN A 616 35.21 18.18 7.32
CA GLN A 616 35.42 16.99 8.16
C GLN A 616 34.93 15.70 7.50
N VAL A 617 33.87 15.76 6.69
CA VAL A 617 33.38 14.59 5.95
C VAL A 617 34.40 14.16 4.92
N MET A 618 34.92 15.11 4.14
CA MET A 618 35.87 14.84 3.06
C MET A 618 37.18 14.27 3.62
N GLU A 619 37.72 14.86 4.68
CA GLU A 619 38.95 14.38 5.34
C GLU A 619 38.81 12.94 5.84
N ARG A 620 37.67 12.60 6.46
CA ARG A 620 37.44 11.24 6.97
C ARG A 620 37.24 10.21 5.87
N ILE A 621 36.60 10.59 4.76
CA ILE A 621 36.47 9.71 3.59
C ILE A 621 37.86 9.47 2.97
N GLU A 622 38.69 10.50 2.85
CA GLU A 622 40.05 10.37 2.34
C GLU A 622 40.91 9.46 3.22
N ILE A 623 40.85 9.60 4.55
CA ILE A 623 41.58 8.73 5.49
C ILE A 623 41.13 7.28 5.30
N HIS A 624 39.82 7.02 5.26
CA HIS A 624 39.28 5.68 5.08
C HIS A 624 39.71 5.06 3.74
N ASN A 625 39.70 5.84 2.66
CA ASN A 625 40.12 5.38 1.33
C ASN A 625 41.63 5.09 1.23
N ARG A 626 42.46 5.68 2.10
CA ARG A 626 43.91 5.38 2.17
C ARG A 626 44.20 4.13 2.99
N GLU A 627 43.33 3.79 3.94
CA GLU A 627 43.52 2.68 4.88
C GLU A 627 42.91 1.34 4.40
N GLY A 628 41.96 1.36 3.46
CA GLY A 628 41.19 0.18 3.01
C GLY A 628 41.17 -0.09 1.51
#